data_AF-A0AA41BA84-F1
#
_entry.id   AF-A0AA41BA84-F1
#
_cell.length_a   1.000
_cell.length_b   1.000
_cell.length_c   1.000
_cell.angle_alpha   90.00
_cell.angle_beta   90.00
_cell.angle_gamma   90.00
#
_symmetry.space_group_name_H-M   'P 1'
#
loop_
_entity.id
_entity.type
_entity.pdbx_description
1 polymer ?
#
loop_
_entity_poly.entity_id
_entity_poly.type
_entity_poly.pdbx_seq_one_letter_code
_entity_poly.pdbx_strand_id
1 'polypeptide(L)'
;MTENNQIIFGRTDEARTDEAVIARSKSKKSAASKKQESPYKRFHVIIPIEDMLWASQQKSSVTQLWQECWTADPYGSRWMPLSTGLGYSTFIAAKKILSDSGLFIFKPDKSIQDGRETVGWMIRNLHGSRMKEF
;
A
#
# COMPACT_ATOMS: atom_id res chain seq x y z
N MET A 1 -44.23 31.01 -65.92
CA MET A 1 -43.41 30.16 -65.04
C MET A 1 -44.26 29.84 -63.82
N THR A 2 -44.68 28.56 -63.71
CA THR A 2 -44.98 27.76 -62.49
C THR A 2 -45.83 28.41 -61.37
N GLU A 3 -47.09 27.98 -61.16
CA GLU A 3 -47.55 26.88 -60.26
C GLU A 3 -47.19 27.12 -58.77
N ASN A 4 -47.97 26.81 -57.73
CA ASN A 4 -49.29 26.19 -57.55
C ASN A 4 -49.75 26.47 -56.10
N ASN A 5 -51.07 26.40 -55.91
CA ASN A 5 -51.85 26.65 -54.71
C ASN A 5 -52.29 25.31 -54.06
N GLN A 6 -52.26 25.12 -52.73
CA GLN A 6 -53.13 24.16 -51.96
C GLN A 6 -52.85 24.22 -50.43
N ILE A 7 -53.80 24.54 -49.52
CA ILE A 7 -54.95 23.76 -48.93
C ILE A 7 -54.47 22.73 -47.88
N ILE A 8 -54.76 22.87 -46.57
CA ILE A 8 -55.98 22.60 -45.74
C ILE A 8 -56.13 21.13 -45.24
N PHE A 9 -56.22 21.02 -43.90
CA PHE A 9 -56.84 20.02 -42.99
C PHE A 9 -56.60 18.50 -43.13
N GLY A 10 -56.44 17.83 -41.98
CA GLY A 10 -56.62 16.38 -41.89
C GLY A 10 -56.21 15.74 -40.56
N ARG A 11 -57.20 15.25 -39.81
CA ARG A 11 -57.15 14.49 -38.55
C ARG A 11 -56.90 13.01 -38.84
N THR A 12 -56.14 12.31 -38.00
CA THR A 12 -56.28 10.86 -37.79
C THR A 12 -55.96 10.49 -36.34
N ASP A 13 -56.98 9.95 -35.68
CA ASP A 13 -56.93 9.21 -34.43
C ASP A 13 -56.19 7.87 -34.64
N GLU A 14 -55.35 7.45 -33.70
CA GLU A 14 -55.17 6.03 -33.37
C GLU A 14 -54.95 5.87 -31.85
N ALA A 15 -55.71 4.93 -31.29
CA ALA A 15 -55.76 4.55 -29.89
C ALA A 15 -54.99 3.24 -29.64
N ARG A 16 -54.91 2.86 -28.35
CA ARG A 16 -54.44 1.57 -27.77
C ARG A 16 -52.91 1.42 -27.67
N THR A 17 -52.31 1.04 -26.55
CA THR A 17 -52.74 0.15 -25.43
C THR A 17 -52.15 0.59 -24.09
N ASP A 18 -52.92 0.34 -23.03
CA ASP A 18 -52.51 0.37 -21.62
C ASP A 18 -51.32 -0.55 -21.32
N GLU A 19 -50.39 -0.11 -20.46
CA GLU A 19 -49.85 -0.98 -19.40
C GLU A 19 -49.38 -0.16 -18.19
N ALA A 20 -49.91 -0.54 -17.03
CA ALA A 20 -49.62 0.03 -15.73
C ALA A 20 -48.17 -0.22 -15.33
N VAL A 21 -47.38 0.84 -15.17
CA VAL A 21 -46.04 0.72 -14.56
C VAL A 21 -46.21 0.61 -13.04
N ILE A 22 -46.25 -0.64 -12.61
CA ILE A 22 -46.11 -1.09 -11.22
C ILE A 22 -44.86 -0.43 -10.61
N ALA A 23 -45.07 0.42 -9.62
CA ALA A 23 -44.00 0.92 -8.75
C ALA A 23 -43.39 -0.27 -7.99
N ARG A 24 -42.37 -0.90 -8.59
CA ARG A 24 -41.59 -1.95 -7.96
C ARG A 24 -40.76 -1.31 -6.86
N SER A 25 -41.26 -1.38 -5.64
CA SER A 25 -40.51 -1.15 -4.42
C SER A 25 -39.24 -2.00 -4.47
N LYS A 26 -38.11 -1.38 -4.82
CA LYS A 26 -36.79 -2.01 -4.67
C LYS A 26 -36.55 -2.13 -3.18
N SER A 27 -36.89 -3.31 -2.65
CA SER A 27 -36.44 -3.80 -1.37
C SER A 27 -34.94 -3.54 -1.26
N LYS A 28 -34.57 -2.71 -0.28
CA LYS A 28 -33.18 -2.48 0.13
C LYS A 28 -32.60 -3.85 0.45
N LYS A 29 -31.85 -4.42 -0.50
CA LYS A 29 -30.97 -5.56 -0.24
C LYS A 29 -30.04 -5.12 0.87
N SER A 30 -30.27 -5.72 2.04
CA SER A 30 -29.30 -5.99 3.09
C SER A 30 -28.09 -5.06 3.02
N ALA A 31 -28.10 -4.01 3.86
CA ALA A 31 -26.86 -3.46 4.35
C ALA A 31 -26.03 -4.66 4.82
N ALA A 32 -25.05 -5.07 4.01
CA ALA A 32 -24.01 -5.95 4.47
C ALA A 32 -23.49 -5.23 5.70
N SER A 33 -23.81 -5.77 6.87
CA SER A 33 -23.27 -5.31 8.13
C SER A 33 -21.79 -5.20 7.86
N LYS A 34 -21.27 -3.98 7.73
CA LYS A 34 -19.83 -3.75 7.72
C LYS A 34 -19.43 -4.32 9.06
N LYS A 35 -19.01 -5.59 9.09
CA LYS A 35 -18.33 -6.16 10.24
C LYS A 35 -17.26 -5.12 10.50
N GLN A 36 -17.42 -4.37 11.58
CA GLN A 36 -16.40 -3.47 12.07
C GLN A 36 -15.18 -4.37 12.17
N GLU A 37 -14.26 -4.24 11.23
CA GLU A 37 -12.99 -4.93 11.32
C GLU A 37 -12.44 -4.55 12.68
N SER A 38 -12.09 -5.55 13.49
CA SER A 38 -11.64 -5.28 14.83
C SER A 38 -10.46 -4.31 14.74
N PRO A 39 -10.35 -3.32 15.63
CA PRO A 39 -9.23 -2.38 15.63
C PRO A 39 -7.86 -3.08 15.83
N TYR A 40 -7.88 -4.40 16.02
CA TYR A 40 -6.74 -5.28 16.23
C TYR A 40 -6.31 -6.05 14.99
N LYS A 41 -6.98 -5.90 13.83
CA LYS A 41 -6.50 -6.50 12.58
C LYS A 41 -5.31 -5.70 12.04
N ARG A 42 -4.12 -6.00 12.57
CA ARG A 42 -2.84 -5.43 12.13
C ARG A 42 -2.19 -6.34 11.10
N PHE A 43 -1.46 -5.75 10.17
CA PHE A 43 -0.51 -6.52 9.35
C PHE A 43 0.49 -7.18 10.31
N HIS A 44 0.57 -8.50 10.26
CA HIS A 44 1.55 -9.26 11.03
C HIS A 44 2.72 -9.61 10.14
N VAL A 45 3.90 -9.57 10.73
CA VAL A 45 5.15 -10.03 10.12
C VAL A 45 5.61 -11.23 10.93
N ILE A 46 6.18 -12.22 10.25
CA ILE A 46 6.81 -13.36 10.92
C ILE A 46 8.27 -13.02 11.06
N ILE A 47 8.73 -12.93 12.30
CA ILE A 47 10.13 -12.72 12.67
C ILE A 47 10.59 -13.99 13.38
N PRO A 48 11.71 -14.62 12.97
CA PRO A 48 12.29 -15.75 13.70
C PRO A 48 12.53 -15.39 15.17
N ILE A 49 12.26 -16.34 16.07
CA ILE A 49 12.39 -16.08 17.51
C ILE A 49 13.86 -15.83 17.88
N GLU A 50 14.79 -16.50 17.19
CA GLU A 50 16.23 -16.34 17.35
C GLU A 50 16.68 -14.90 17.02
N ASP A 51 16.16 -14.32 15.94
CA ASP A 51 16.47 -12.93 15.54
C ASP A 51 15.95 -11.93 16.58
N MET A 52 14.74 -12.18 17.10
CA MET A 52 14.13 -11.34 18.14
C MET A 52 14.92 -11.43 19.45
N LEU A 53 15.32 -12.63 19.86
CA LEU A 53 16.17 -12.86 21.04
C LEU A 53 17.58 -12.29 20.86
N TRP A 54 18.13 -12.33 19.65
CA TRP A 54 19.41 -11.69 19.35
C TRP A 54 19.31 -10.16 19.46
N ALA A 55 18.26 -9.57 18.89
CA ALA A 55 18.05 -8.12 18.88
C ALA A 55 17.80 -7.54 20.28
N SER A 56 17.18 -8.32 21.18
CA SER A 56 16.92 -7.91 22.57
C SER A 56 18.19 -7.85 23.43
N GLN A 57 19.26 -8.52 23.02
CA GLN A 57 20.57 -8.51 23.69
C GLN A 57 21.48 -7.36 23.20
N GLN A 58 21.05 -6.60 22.18
CA GLN A 58 21.87 -5.53 21.60
C GLN A 58 21.72 -4.20 22.33
N LYS A 59 22.61 -3.25 22.00
CA LYS A 59 22.50 -1.85 22.42
C LYS A 59 21.24 -1.23 21.81
N SER A 60 20.64 -0.27 22.52
CA SER A 60 19.41 0.41 22.09
C SER A 60 19.45 0.97 20.66
N SER A 61 20.59 1.52 20.23
CA SER A 61 20.76 2.02 18.86
C SER A 61 20.71 0.91 17.80
N VAL A 62 21.25 -0.27 18.10
CA VAL A 62 21.18 -1.44 17.21
C VAL A 62 19.77 -1.98 17.17
N THR A 63 19.11 -2.10 18.33
CA THR A 63 17.72 -2.56 18.41
C THR A 63 16.77 -1.60 17.69
N GLN A 64 16.95 -0.28 17.84
CA GLN A 64 16.19 0.73 17.10
C GLN A 64 16.39 0.56 15.59
N LEU A 65 17.64 0.49 15.13
CA LEU A 65 17.92 0.34 13.70
C LEU A 65 17.37 -0.98 13.15
N TRP A 66 17.42 -2.07 13.93
CA TRP A 66 16.83 -3.36 13.59
C TRP A 66 15.31 -3.24 13.37
N GLN A 67 14.59 -2.54 14.26
CA GLN A 67 13.15 -2.27 14.12
C GLN A 67 12.84 -1.41 12.88
N GLU A 68 13.63 -0.37 12.65
CA GLU A 68 13.50 0.50 11.46
C GLU A 68 13.72 -0.31 10.17
N CYS A 69 14.69 -1.23 10.14
CA CYS A 69 14.93 -2.11 9.00
C CYS A 69 13.77 -3.09 8.75
N TRP A 70 13.23 -3.73 9.79
CA TRP A 70 12.04 -4.58 9.67
C TRP A 70 10.80 -3.80 9.25
N THR A 71 10.69 -2.55 9.66
CA THR A 71 9.58 -1.67 9.23
C THR A 71 9.73 -1.29 7.76
N ALA A 72 10.95 -1.02 7.30
CA ALA A 72 11.24 -0.65 5.92
C ALA A 72 11.03 -1.82 4.94
N ASP A 73 11.50 -3.03 5.29
CA ASP A 73 11.32 -4.24 4.47
C ASP A 73 10.79 -5.44 5.28
N PRO A 74 9.49 -5.45 5.64
CA PRO A 74 8.90 -6.48 6.51
C PRO A 74 8.95 -7.89 5.90
N TYR A 75 8.86 -7.98 4.57
CA TYR A 75 8.78 -9.24 3.84
C TYR A 75 10.13 -9.67 3.25
N GLY A 76 11.15 -8.82 3.31
CA GLY A 76 12.47 -9.12 2.78
C GLY A 76 12.59 -9.04 1.27
N SER A 77 13.82 -9.33 0.81
CA SER A 77 14.18 -9.52 -0.59
C SER A 77 14.07 -8.31 -1.51
N ARG A 78 13.76 -7.10 -1.03
CA ARG A 78 13.72 -5.88 -1.86
C ARG A 78 14.65 -4.80 -1.32
N TRP A 79 15.03 -3.88 -2.18
CA TRP A 79 15.66 -2.64 -1.74
C TRP A 79 14.57 -1.65 -1.35
N MET A 80 14.56 -1.24 -0.09
CA MET A 80 13.63 -0.28 0.46
C MET A 80 14.40 0.92 1.02
N PRO A 81 13.87 2.15 0.94
CA PRO A 81 14.49 3.30 1.58
C PRO A 81 14.44 3.16 3.10
N LEU A 82 15.55 3.48 3.76
CA LEU A 82 15.67 3.45 5.21
C LEU A 82 15.57 4.87 5.77
N SER A 83 14.57 5.08 6.63
CA SER A 83 14.45 6.29 7.44
C SER A 83 14.89 5.95 8.87
N THR A 84 15.86 6.69 9.40
CA THR A 84 16.38 6.47 10.76
C THR A 84 16.45 7.79 11.51
N GLY A 85 16.10 7.75 12.80
CA GLY A 85 16.29 8.87 13.72
C GLY A 85 17.70 8.95 14.32
N LEU A 86 18.59 8.00 13.98
CA LEU A 86 19.92 7.92 14.57
C LEU A 86 20.87 8.98 13.99
N GLY A 87 21.70 9.56 14.86
CA GLY A 87 22.83 10.38 14.44
C GLY A 87 23.84 9.56 13.61
N TYR A 88 24.54 10.22 12.68
CA TYR A 88 25.37 9.53 11.68
C TYR A 88 26.38 8.54 12.26
N SER A 89 27.17 8.93 13.27
CA SER A 89 28.17 8.03 13.88
C SER A 89 27.53 6.81 14.54
N THR A 90 26.43 7.01 15.26
CA THR A 90 25.63 5.95 15.88
C THR A 90 25.04 5.00 14.84
N PHE A 91 24.48 5.56 13.76
CA PHE A 91 23.98 4.80 12.63
C PHE A 91 25.06 3.93 12.00
N ILE A 92 26.25 4.49 11.70
CA ILE A 92 27.35 3.73 11.09
C ILE A 92 27.78 2.56 11.98
N ALA A 93 27.90 2.78 13.29
CA ALA A 93 28.25 1.72 14.24
C ALA A 93 27.18 0.62 14.31
N ALA A 94 25.89 1.00 14.40
CA ALA A 94 24.78 0.05 14.44
C ALA A 94 24.62 -0.73 13.12
N LYS A 95 24.74 -0.03 11.99
CA LYS A 95 24.71 -0.60 10.64
C LYS A 95 25.77 -1.68 10.47
N LYS A 96 26.99 -1.43 11.00
CA LYS A 96 28.08 -2.42 10.94
C LYS A 96 27.67 -3.72 11.64
N ILE A 97 27.15 -3.63 12.87
CA ILE A 97 26.72 -4.80 13.64
C ILE A 97 25.61 -5.57 12.91
N LEU A 98 24.61 -4.88 12.35
CA LEU A 98 23.52 -5.51 11.59
C LEU A 98 23.96 -6.12 10.25
N SER A 99 24.99 -5.54 9.62
CA SER A 99 25.57 -6.11 8.40
C SER A 99 26.40 -7.36 8.74
N ASP A 100 27.20 -7.30 9.81
CA ASP A 100 28.06 -8.40 10.27
C ASP A 100 27.26 -9.60 10.79
N SER A 101 26.07 -9.37 11.36
CA SER A 101 25.17 -10.45 11.77
C SER A 101 24.51 -11.17 10.58
N GLY A 102 24.68 -10.66 9.35
CA GLY A 102 24.06 -11.23 8.16
C GLY A 102 22.55 -11.03 8.10
N LEU A 103 21.98 -10.16 8.93
CA LEU A 103 20.53 -9.90 8.96
C LEU A 103 20.08 -8.99 7.81
N PHE A 104 20.95 -8.04 7.44
CA PHE A 104 20.58 -6.93 6.58
C PHE A 104 21.72 -6.54 5.64
N ILE A 105 21.36 -6.07 4.44
CA ILE A 105 22.31 -5.43 3.52
C ILE A 105 21.93 -3.96 3.36
N PHE A 106 22.94 -3.09 3.42
CA PHE A 106 22.79 -1.65 3.24
C PHE A 106 23.57 -1.17 2.03
N LYS A 107 23.01 -0.22 1.27
CA LYS A 107 23.74 0.53 0.26
C LYS A 107 23.37 2.02 0.33
N PRO A 108 24.31 2.93 0.02
CA PRO A 108 23.98 4.34 -0.11
C PRO A 108 23.05 4.54 -1.32
N ASP A 109 22.16 5.51 -1.21
CA ASP A 109 21.35 6.01 -2.31
C ASP A 109 21.55 7.51 -2.42
N LYS A 110 22.01 7.94 -3.59
CA LYS A 110 22.33 9.34 -3.85
C LYS A 110 21.15 9.94 -4.57
N SER A 111 20.56 10.98 -3.99
CA SER A 111 19.51 11.74 -4.64
C SER A 111 19.93 13.20 -4.76
N ILE A 112 19.62 13.82 -5.89
CA ILE A 112 19.81 15.26 -6.08
C ILE A 112 18.44 15.90 -5.92
N GLN A 113 18.26 16.68 -4.86
CA GLN A 113 17.07 17.48 -4.63
C GLN A 113 17.50 18.95 -4.56
N ASP A 114 16.90 19.80 -5.39
CA ASP A 114 17.15 21.24 -5.43
C ASP A 114 18.64 21.62 -5.57
N GLY A 115 19.39 20.85 -6.37
CA GLY A 115 20.82 21.06 -6.61
C GLY A 115 21.73 20.66 -5.44
N ARG A 116 21.19 20.07 -4.36
CA ARG A 116 21.95 19.50 -3.24
C ARG A 116 21.95 17.98 -3.34
N GLU A 117 23.14 17.38 -3.24
CA GLU A 117 23.27 15.93 -3.13
C GLU A 117 22.94 15.52 -1.69
N THR A 118 21.91 14.68 -1.53
CA THR A 118 21.58 14.05 -0.27
C THR A 118 21.89 12.56 -0.37
N VAL A 119 22.56 12.03 0.66
CA VAL A 119 22.87 10.60 0.74
C VAL A 119 21.86 9.95 1.68
N GLY A 120 20.91 9.25 1.09
CA GLY A 120 20.03 8.32 1.78
C GLY A 120 20.65 6.94 1.90
N TRP A 121 19.95 6.05 2.60
CA TRP A 121 20.33 4.64 2.71
C TRP A 121 19.19 3.76 2.23
N MET A 122 19.56 2.71 1.50
CA MET A 122 18.65 1.62 1.14
C MET A 122 19.02 0.40 1.95
N ILE A 123 17.98 -0.33 2.35
CA ILE A 123 18.06 -1.55 3.15
C ILE A 123 17.41 -2.71 2.39
N ARG A 124 17.96 -3.90 2.57
CA ARG A 124 17.35 -5.16 2.17
C ARG A 124 17.37 -6.11 3.35
N ASN A 125 16.20 -6.60 3.76
CA ASN A 125 16.08 -7.60 4.81
C ASN A 125 16.29 -8.99 4.19
N LEU A 126 17.26 -9.73 4.72
CA LEU A 126 17.61 -11.09 4.25
C LEU A 126 16.83 -12.20 4.95
N HIS A 127 16.13 -11.87 6.04
CA HIS A 127 15.42 -12.82 6.92
C HIS A 127 13.90 -12.67 6.85
N GLY A 128 13.40 -11.80 5.96
CA GLY A 128 11.98 -11.62 5.73
C GLY A 128 11.32 -12.85 5.08
N SER A 129 10.01 -12.99 5.30
CA SER A 129 9.22 -14.19 5.00
C SER A 129 8.87 -14.43 3.52
N ARG A 130 9.44 -13.70 2.55
CA ARG A 130 9.33 -14.07 1.14
C ARG A 130 10.08 -15.37 0.91
N MET A 131 9.41 -16.48 1.17
CA MET A 131 9.77 -17.75 0.59
C MET A 131 9.83 -17.52 -0.93
N LYS A 132 11.02 -17.69 -1.50
CA LYS A 132 11.12 -17.89 -2.94
C LYS A 132 10.50 -19.26 -3.17
N GLU A 133 9.20 -19.31 -3.44
CA GLU A 133 8.60 -20.50 -4.04
C GLU A 133 9.35 -20.70 -5.37
N PHE A 134 10.08 -21.81 -5.44
CA PHE A 134 10.72 -22.29 -6.67
C PHE A 134 9.67 -22.93 -7.57
#